data_AF-A0A080ZCX7-F1
#
_entry.id   AF-A0A080ZCX7-F1
#
_cell.length_a   1.000
_cell.length_b   1.000
_cell.length_c   1.000
_cell.angle_alpha   90.00
_cell.angle_beta   90.00
_cell.angle_gamma   90.00
#
_symmetry.space_group_name_H-M   'P 1'
#
loop_
_entity.id
_entity.type
_entity.pdbx_description
1 polymer ?
#
loop_
_entity_poly.entity_id
_entity_poly.type
_entity_poly.pdbx_seq_one_letter_code
_entity_poly.pdbx_strand_id
1 'polypeptide(L)'
;MTRIRDYENAGAKFTHDANGVLRSTLDLALTELPSDEESVVTTPRGYKAEGLMFEDDVKVCGISIAVNPEAQKGLAQVLRTSLPYDAKYGEILVQEDAKGGNKIAKATLPEDLDGHEVLLLLPELASVSQIDKVIHLLMQQGVEEDKITVVTLVTCPEGADGFCKAFDDARLVTASFDSRLNSEGHIVPGIGSFEERYLGAPSSVVDVVDEAVESSKEENALKAKITSKISSWFKKD
;
A
#
# COMPACT_ATOMS: atom_id res chain seq x y z
N MET A 1 11.61 5.33 0.20
CA MET A 1 10.67 6.24 -0.48
C MET A 1 11.32 7.28 -1.37
N THR A 2 12.21 8.17 -0.91
CA THR A 2 12.77 9.27 -1.74
C THR A 2 13.29 8.83 -3.12
N ARG A 3 14.11 7.77 -3.17
CA ARG A 3 14.59 7.24 -4.46
C ARG A 3 13.47 6.70 -5.35
N ILE A 4 12.45 6.07 -4.78
CA ILE A 4 11.30 5.56 -5.54
C ILE A 4 10.48 6.72 -6.11
N ARG A 5 10.38 7.85 -5.39
CA ARG A 5 9.63 9.04 -5.86
C ARG A 5 10.35 9.79 -6.98
N ASP A 6 11.67 9.80 -6.96
CA ASP A 6 12.50 10.47 -7.96
C ASP A 6 12.19 9.92 -9.37
N TYR A 7 11.74 10.79 -10.28
CA TYR A 7 11.39 10.41 -11.65
C TYR A 7 12.60 9.93 -12.45
N GLU A 8 13.83 10.34 -12.07
CA GLU A 8 15.06 9.87 -12.68
C GLU A 8 15.40 8.43 -12.26
N ASN A 9 14.75 7.91 -11.21
CA ASN A 9 14.86 6.50 -10.85
C ASN A 9 13.94 5.66 -11.75
N ALA A 10 14.53 5.01 -12.74
CA ALA A 10 13.81 4.21 -13.72
C ALA A 10 14.43 2.82 -13.94
N GLY A 11 13.68 1.94 -14.61
CA GLY A 11 14.13 0.60 -14.97
C GLY A 11 14.55 -0.22 -13.76
N ALA A 12 15.63 -0.98 -13.91
CA ALA A 12 16.11 -1.90 -12.87
C ALA A 12 16.43 -1.23 -11.53
N LYS A 13 16.83 0.04 -11.53
CA LYS A 13 17.11 0.81 -10.31
C LYS A 13 15.80 1.06 -9.52
N PHE A 14 14.73 1.43 -10.22
CA PHE A 14 13.41 1.61 -9.61
C PHE A 14 12.90 0.28 -9.05
N THR A 15 12.92 -0.78 -9.86
CA THR A 15 12.49 -2.13 -9.43
C THR A 15 13.26 -2.60 -8.19
N HIS A 16 14.58 -2.38 -8.14
CA HIS A 16 15.40 -2.74 -6.99
C HIS A 16 15.00 -1.98 -5.72
N ASP A 17 14.90 -0.65 -5.80
CA ASP A 17 14.54 0.20 -4.67
C ASP A 17 13.09 -0.07 -4.20
N ALA A 18 12.15 -0.21 -5.14
CA ALA A 18 10.75 -0.54 -4.86
C ALA A 18 10.63 -1.88 -4.13
N ASN A 19 11.31 -2.92 -4.63
CA ASN A 19 11.31 -4.23 -3.97
C ASN A 19 11.94 -4.16 -2.59
N GLY A 20 12.99 -3.35 -2.40
CA GLY A 20 13.57 -3.11 -1.07
C GLY A 20 12.54 -2.59 -0.07
N VAL A 21 11.74 -1.59 -0.46
CA VAL A 21 10.72 -1.02 0.43
C VAL A 21 9.53 -1.97 0.60
N LEU A 22 9.05 -2.62 -0.47
CA LEU A 22 7.96 -3.60 -0.37
C LEU A 22 8.31 -4.73 0.62
N ARG A 23 9.56 -5.23 0.60
CA ARG A 23 10.02 -6.23 1.58
C ARG A 23 9.97 -5.69 3.00
N SER A 24 10.49 -4.49 3.26
CA SER A 24 10.44 -3.89 4.60
C SER A 24 9.01 -3.64 5.08
N THR A 25 8.08 -3.28 4.20
CA THR A 25 6.67 -3.12 4.57
C THR A 25 6.01 -4.47 4.83
N LEU A 26 6.36 -5.51 4.07
CA LEU A 26 5.91 -6.88 4.35
C LEU A 26 6.44 -7.38 5.70
N ASP A 27 7.72 -7.12 6.01
CA ASP A 27 8.31 -7.47 7.30
C ASP A 27 7.57 -6.78 8.45
N LEU A 28 7.15 -5.52 8.28
CA LEU A 28 6.31 -4.80 9.23
C LEU A 28 4.90 -5.41 9.32
N ALA A 29 4.30 -5.83 8.22
CA ALA A 29 2.99 -6.49 8.26
C ALA A 29 3.06 -7.84 8.99
N LEU A 30 4.18 -8.56 8.85
CA LEU A 30 4.40 -9.83 9.53
C LEU A 30 4.53 -9.69 11.05
N THR A 31 4.94 -8.53 11.58
CA THR A 31 5.00 -8.32 13.04
C THR A 31 3.62 -8.21 13.69
N GLU A 32 2.57 -8.02 12.91
CA GLU A 32 1.19 -7.94 13.41
C GLU A 32 0.51 -9.32 13.50
N LEU A 33 1.16 -10.38 13.01
CA LEU A 33 0.62 -11.74 13.08
C LEU A 33 0.74 -12.31 14.51
N PRO A 34 -0.14 -13.26 14.89
CA PRO A 34 -0.05 -13.91 16.20
C PRO A 34 1.35 -14.50 16.46
N SER A 35 1.91 -14.19 17.63
CA SER A 35 3.27 -14.58 17.98
C SER A 35 3.40 -14.92 19.46
N ASP A 36 4.24 -15.91 19.74
CA ASP A 36 4.66 -16.34 21.07
C ASP A 36 5.92 -15.57 21.49
N GLU A 37 5.75 -14.60 22.38
CA GLU A 37 6.84 -13.75 22.91
C GLU A 37 7.73 -14.46 23.94
N GLU A 38 7.33 -15.62 24.45
CA GLU A 38 8.07 -16.38 25.47
C GLU A 38 8.72 -17.65 24.91
N SER A 39 8.87 -17.71 23.60
CA SER A 39 9.42 -18.85 22.88
C SER A 39 10.88 -19.12 23.26
N VAL A 40 11.18 -20.35 23.70
CA VAL A 40 12.54 -20.75 24.11
C VAL A 40 13.12 -21.80 23.17
N VAL A 41 14.20 -21.44 22.47
CA VAL A 41 14.95 -22.36 21.62
C VAL A 41 16.23 -22.85 22.31
N THR A 42 16.75 -24.00 21.85
CA THR A 42 18.05 -24.50 22.28
C THR A 42 19.06 -24.31 21.17
N THR A 43 20.10 -23.51 21.43
CA THR A 43 21.17 -23.25 20.48
C THR A 43 21.96 -24.52 20.16
N PRO A 44 22.71 -24.58 19.04
CA PRO A 44 23.60 -25.70 18.73
C PRO A 44 24.68 -25.99 19.79
N ARG A 45 24.90 -25.07 20.74
CA ARG A 45 25.83 -25.23 21.87
C ARG A 45 25.15 -25.68 23.17
N GLY A 46 23.85 -25.95 23.15
CA GLY A 46 23.06 -26.40 24.30
C GLY A 46 22.53 -25.28 25.21
N TYR A 47 22.83 -24.01 24.94
CA TYR A 47 22.29 -22.89 25.70
C TYR A 47 20.84 -22.60 25.29
N LYS A 48 20.01 -22.21 26.26
CA LYS A 48 18.66 -21.69 26.03
C LYS A 48 18.73 -20.23 25.58
N ALA A 49 17.89 -19.87 24.63
CA ALA A 49 17.71 -18.51 24.17
C ALA A 49 16.20 -18.23 24.04
N GLU A 50 15.76 -17.15 24.67
CA GLU A 50 14.40 -16.62 24.54
C GLU A 50 14.30 -15.79 23.25
N GLY A 51 13.14 -15.80 22.61
CA GLY A 51 12.87 -15.05 21.41
C GLY A 51 11.39 -15.03 21.06
N LEU A 52 11.10 -14.43 19.90
CA LEU A 52 9.77 -14.31 19.34
C LEU A 52 9.63 -15.28 18.15
N MET A 53 8.55 -16.05 18.12
CA MET A 53 8.17 -16.89 16.98
C MET A 53 6.68 -16.71 16.69
N PHE A 54 6.24 -17.01 15.47
CA PHE A 54 4.80 -17.13 15.21
C PHE A 54 4.23 -18.29 16.04
N GLU A 55 2.95 -18.19 16.41
CA GLU A 55 2.24 -19.33 16.98
C GLU A 55 2.20 -20.51 15.96
N ASP A 56 2.21 -21.74 16.46
CA ASP A 56 2.40 -22.96 15.64
C ASP A 56 1.30 -23.17 14.56
N ASP A 57 0.13 -22.56 14.73
CA ASP A 57 -1.02 -22.68 13.83
C ASP A 57 -1.17 -21.51 12.84
N VAL A 58 -0.28 -20.51 12.90
CA VAL A 58 -0.26 -19.39 11.95
C VAL A 58 0.13 -19.88 10.56
N LYS A 59 -0.82 -19.84 9.64
CA LYS A 59 -0.60 -20.17 8.22
C LYS A 59 -0.64 -18.90 7.40
N VAL A 60 0.42 -18.61 6.65
CA VAL A 60 0.50 -17.38 5.86
C VAL A 60 0.15 -17.63 4.39
N CYS A 61 -0.62 -16.73 3.79
CA CYS A 61 -0.83 -16.68 2.35
C CYS A 61 -0.53 -15.27 1.79
N GLY A 62 0.39 -15.19 0.83
CA GLY A 62 0.66 -13.96 0.09
C GLY A 62 -0.11 -13.90 -1.23
N ILE A 63 -0.80 -12.81 -1.49
CA ILE A 63 -1.54 -12.61 -2.75
C ILE A 63 -1.04 -11.34 -3.43
N SER A 64 -0.53 -11.46 -4.66
CA SER A 64 -0.11 -10.30 -5.46
C SER A 64 -1.26 -9.76 -6.31
N ILE A 65 -1.45 -8.45 -6.26
CA ILE A 65 -2.50 -7.75 -7.02
C ILE A 65 -1.85 -6.78 -8.00
N ALA A 66 -2.23 -6.90 -9.27
CA ALA A 66 -1.74 -6.02 -10.34
C ALA A 66 -2.74 -5.92 -11.48
N VAL A 67 -2.57 -4.90 -12.32
CA VAL A 67 -3.25 -4.76 -13.61
C VAL A 67 -2.47 -5.49 -14.71
N ASN A 68 -1.15 -5.37 -14.71
CA ASN A 68 -0.26 -5.96 -15.69
C ASN A 68 0.30 -7.32 -15.21
N PRO A 69 0.17 -8.40 -16.01
CA PRO A 69 0.71 -9.71 -15.67
C PRO A 69 2.23 -9.77 -15.43
N GLU A 70 3.03 -8.96 -16.13
CA GLU A 70 4.48 -8.93 -15.93
C GLU A 70 4.85 -8.23 -14.61
N ALA A 71 4.13 -7.17 -14.24
CA ALA A 71 4.33 -6.52 -12.95
C ALA A 71 3.94 -7.48 -11.81
N GLN A 72 2.82 -8.21 -11.98
CA GLN A 72 2.37 -9.23 -11.04
C GLN A 72 3.44 -10.28 -10.74
N LYS A 73 4.13 -10.81 -11.76
CA LYS A 73 5.21 -11.79 -11.55
C LYS A 73 6.31 -11.25 -10.64
N GLY A 74 6.68 -9.98 -10.82
CA GLY A 74 7.68 -9.34 -9.96
C GLY A 74 7.18 -9.17 -8.52
N LEU A 75 5.92 -8.76 -8.33
CA LEU A 75 5.31 -8.66 -7.00
C LEU A 75 5.17 -10.02 -6.31
N ALA A 76 4.78 -11.05 -7.07
CA ALA A 76 4.72 -12.42 -6.57
C ALA A 76 6.11 -12.93 -6.16
N GLN A 77 7.18 -12.52 -6.84
CA GLN A 77 8.55 -12.83 -6.43
C GLN A 77 8.94 -12.12 -5.12
N VAL A 78 8.46 -10.89 -4.90
CA VAL A 78 8.65 -10.19 -3.62
C VAL A 78 8.01 -10.99 -2.49
N LEU A 79 6.75 -11.43 -2.65
CA LEU A 79 6.08 -12.28 -1.65
C LEU A 79 6.88 -13.56 -1.38
N ARG A 80 7.28 -14.29 -2.43
CA ARG A 80 8.04 -15.56 -2.31
C ARG A 80 9.39 -15.42 -1.62
N THR A 81 9.97 -14.23 -1.60
CA THR A 81 11.29 -13.98 -0.98
C THR A 81 11.21 -13.35 0.40
N SER A 82 10.01 -12.98 0.87
CA SER A 82 9.81 -12.26 2.13
C SER A 82 8.94 -13.04 3.11
N LEU A 83 7.98 -13.80 2.61
CA LEU A 83 7.07 -14.58 3.46
C LEU A 83 7.73 -15.86 3.98
N PRO A 84 7.16 -16.47 5.06
CA PRO A 84 7.63 -17.75 5.59
C PRO A 84 7.75 -18.85 4.51
N TYR A 85 8.64 -19.81 4.76
CA TYR A 85 9.02 -20.81 3.76
C TYR A 85 7.85 -21.71 3.31
N ASP A 86 6.86 -21.89 4.17
CA ASP A 86 5.67 -22.71 3.97
C ASP A 86 4.43 -21.88 3.57
N ALA A 87 4.60 -20.58 3.34
CA ALA A 87 3.53 -19.71 2.90
C ALA A 87 2.94 -20.18 1.56
N LYS A 88 1.62 -20.01 1.42
CA LYS A 88 0.91 -20.21 0.15
C LYS A 88 0.90 -18.92 -0.66
N TYR A 89 0.70 -19.05 -1.98
CA TYR A 89 0.72 -17.89 -2.89
C TYR A 89 -0.49 -17.86 -3.80
N GLY A 90 -1.08 -16.68 -3.94
CA GLY A 90 -2.14 -16.37 -4.89
C GLY A 90 -1.79 -15.17 -5.77
N GLU A 91 -2.50 -15.06 -6.89
CA GLU A 91 -2.30 -14.02 -7.89
C GLU A 91 -3.67 -13.53 -8.37
N ILE A 92 -3.94 -12.23 -8.23
CA ILE A 92 -5.18 -11.59 -8.69
C ILE A 92 -4.84 -10.48 -9.69
N LEU A 93 -5.31 -10.66 -10.92
CA LEU A 93 -5.27 -9.62 -11.93
C LEU A 93 -6.57 -8.82 -11.89
N VAL A 94 -6.43 -7.51 -11.79
CA VAL A 94 -7.54 -6.55 -11.83
C VAL A 94 -7.53 -5.77 -13.14
N GLN A 95 -8.69 -5.27 -13.52
CA GLN A 95 -8.85 -4.34 -14.63
C GLN A 95 -9.65 -3.15 -14.15
N GLU A 96 -9.28 -1.97 -14.61
CA GLU A 96 -10.07 -0.77 -14.36
C GLU A 96 -11.44 -0.91 -15.05
N ASP A 97 -12.48 -0.50 -14.34
CA ASP A 97 -13.84 -0.44 -14.83
C ASP A 97 -14.16 0.96 -15.37
N ALA A 98 -15.20 1.05 -16.21
CA ALA A 98 -15.59 2.32 -16.84
C ALA A 98 -16.09 3.39 -15.85
N LYS A 99 -16.19 3.06 -14.56
CA LYS A 99 -16.65 3.95 -13.48
C LYS A 99 -15.52 4.29 -12.50
N GLY A 100 -14.26 3.92 -12.79
CA GLY A 100 -13.10 4.21 -11.94
C GLY A 100 -12.89 3.24 -10.76
N GLY A 101 -13.58 2.10 -10.75
CA GLY A 101 -13.31 0.99 -9.83
C GLY A 101 -12.48 -0.11 -10.48
N ASN A 102 -12.10 -1.13 -9.71
CA ASN A 102 -11.44 -2.32 -10.26
C ASN A 102 -12.42 -3.50 -10.36
N LYS A 103 -12.32 -4.32 -11.40
CA LYS A 103 -12.95 -5.64 -11.50
C LYS A 103 -11.88 -6.73 -11.52
N ILE A 104 -12.19 -7.88 -10.95
CA ILE A 104 -11.29 -9.04 -11.00
C ILE A 104 -11.35 -9.64 -12.40
N ALA A 105 -10.24 -9.59 -13.12
CA ALA A 105 -10.11 -10.18 -14.46
C ALA A 105 -9.70 -11.65 -14.38
N LYS A 106 -8.84 -11.99 -13.43
CA LYS A 106 -8.42 -13.37 -13.14
C LYS A 106 -8.01 -13.48 -11.67
N ALA A 107 -8.43 -14.54 -11.01
CA ALA A 107 -7.93 -14.91 -9.70
C ALA A 107 -7.38 -16.34 -9.77
N THR A 108 -6.18 -16.55 -9.26
CA THR A 108 -5.57 -17.87 -9.08
C THR A 108 -5.17 -17.95 -7.63
N LEU A 109 -6.02 -18.61 -6.84
CA LEU A 109 -5.90 -18.71 -5.39
C LEU A 109 -5.63 -20.17 -5.00
N PRO A 110 -4.98 -20.41 -3.84
CA PRO A 110 -4.95 -21.73 -3.23
C PRO A 110 -6.35 -22.28 -2.99
N GLU A 111 -6.50 -23.61 -3.03
CA GLU A 111 -7.82 -24.29 -2.86
C GLU A 111 -8.44 -24.11 -1.47
N ASP A 112 -7.60 -23.85 -0.46
CA ASP A 112 -8.02 -23.67 0.92
C ASP A 112 -7.23 -22.51 1.56
N LEU A 113 -7.99 -21.47 1.91
CA LEU A 113 -7.54 -20.25 2.58
C LEU A 113 -8.13 -20.10 3.98
N ASP A 114 -8.95 -21.06 4.43
CA ASP A 114 -9.55 -21.00 5.76
C ASP A 114 -8.45 -21.00 6.84
N GLY A 115 -8.64 -20.14 7.84
CA GLY A 115 -7.67 -19.92 8.91
C GLY A 115 -6.28 -19.42 8.49
N HIS A 116 -6.09 -18.93 7.26
CA HIS A 116 -4.81 -18.31 6.85
C HIS A 116 -4.80 -16.81 7.15
N GLU A 117 -3.65 -16.31 7.59
CA GLU A 117 -3.29 -14.89 7.57
C GLU A 117 -2.96 -14.49 6.12
N VAL A 118 -3.81 -13.66 5.51
CA VAL A 118 -3.72 -13.29 4.09
C VAL A 118 -3.12 -11.90 3.92
N LEU A 119 -1.94 -11.83 3.31
CA LEU A 119 -1.26 -10.58 2.97
C LEU A 119 -1.47 -10.23 1.49
N LEU A 120 -2.24 -9.17 1.24
CA LEU A 120 -2.51 -8.64 -0.09
C LEU A 120 -1.45 -7.59 -0.46
N LEU A 121 -0.59 -7.89 -1.43
CA LEU A 121 0.41 -6.94 -1.93
C LEU A 121 -0.17 -6.10 -3.07
N LEU A 122 -0.45 -4.83 -2.77
CA LEU A 122 -0.96 -3.82 -3.70
C LEU A 122 -0.09 -2.55 -3.58
N PRO A 123 0.78 -2.25 -4.56
CA PRO A 123 1.77 -1.17 -4.43
C PRO A 123 1.18 0.22 -4.12
N GLU A 124 0.03 0.55 -4.69
CA GLU A 124 -0.63 1.86 -4.53
C GLU A 124 -2.09 1.68 -4.15
N LEU A 125 -2.53 2.36 -3.08
CA LEU A 125 -3.93 2.43 -2.68
C LEU A 125 -4.40 3.88 -2.65
N ALA A 126 -4.98 4.31 -3.76
CA ALA A 126 -5.59 5.63 -3.95
C ALA A 126 -7.05 5.65 -3.51
N SER A 127 -7.79 4.56 -3.75
CA SER A 127 -9.21 4.43 -3.44
C SER A 127 -9.55 3.00 -3.02
N VAL A 128 -10.47 2.84 -2.07
CA VAL A 128 -10.98 1.53 -1.64
C VAL A 128 -11.55 0.70 -2.79
N SER A 129 -12.05 1.36 -3.85
CA SER A 129 -12.56 0.69 -5.06
C SER A 129 -11.52 -0.19 -5.76
N GLN A 130 -10.23 -0.02 -5.47
CA GLN A 130 -9.15 -0.84 -6.02
C GLN A 130 -9.06 -2.22 -5.36
N ILE A 131 -9.50 -2.35 -4.12
CA ILE A 131 -9.29 -3.54 -3.27
C ILE A 131 -10.61 -4.16 -2.77
N ASP A 132 -11.70 -3.40 -2.75
CA ASP A 132 -13.00 -3.78 -2.21
C ASP A 132 -13.49 -5.16 -2.69
N LYS A 133 -13.55 -5.34 -4.01
CA LYS A 133 -14.01 -6.61 -4.61
C LYS A 133 -13.06 -7.78 -4.33
N VAL A 134 -11.78 -7.51 -4.09
CA VAL A 134 -10.79 -8.53 -3.76
C VAL A 134 -11.00 -9.03 -2.34
N ILE A 135 -11.18 -8.13 -1.38
CA ILE A 135 -11.42 -8.50 0.03
C ILE A 135 -12.73 -9.28 0.13
N HIS A 136 -13.80 -8.81 -0.52
CA HIS A 136 -15.06 -9.55 -0.56
C HIS A 136 -14.96 -10.92 -1.22
N LEU A 137 -14.12 -11.09 -2.26
CA LEU A 137 -13.85 -12.41 -2.83
C LEU A 137 -13.20 -13.34 -1.79
N LEU A 138 -12.22 -12.85 -1.03
CA LEU A 138 -11.53 -13.65 -0.02
C LEU A 138 -12.46 -14.04 1.13
N MET A 139 -13.30 -13.12 1.59
CA MET A 139 -14.33 -13.41 2.61
C MET A 139 -15.32 -14.48 2.10
N GLN A 140 -15.71 -14.42 0.82
CA GLN A 140 -16.54 -15.46 0.20
C GLN A 140 -15.84 -16.82 0.08
N GLN A 141 -14.50 -16.85 0.09
CA GLN A 141 -13.70 -18.07 0.14
C GLN A 141 -13.42 -18.53 1.58
N GLY A 142 -14.00 -17.88 2.59
CA GLY A 142 -13.90 -18.28 4.00
C GLY A 142 -12.79 -17.58 4.79
N VAL A 143 -12.08 -16.61 4.22
CA VAL A 143 -11.09 -15.82 4.96
C VAL A 143 -11.80 -14.84 5.90
N GLU A 144 -11.47 -14.88 7.18
CA GLU A 144 -11.98 -13.93 8.17
C GLU A 144 -11.41 -12.52 7.92
N GLU A 145 -12.20 -11.48 8.13
CA GLU A 145 -11.82 -10.11 7.76
C GLU A 145 -10.59 -9.61 8.54
N ASP A 146 -10.48 -9.96 9.83
CA ASP A 146 -9.38 -9.65 10.74
C ASP A 146 -8.04 -10.32 10.35
N LYS A 147 -8.10 -11.36 9.51
CA LYS A 147 -6.94 -12.07 8.95
C LYS A 147 -6.49 -11.51 7.59
N ILE A 148 -7.11 -10.44 7.10
CA ILE A 148 -6.74 -9.81 5.84
C ILE A 148 -5.90 -8.56 6.13
N THR A 149 -4.67 -8.56 5.60
CA THR A 149 -3.76 -7.41 5.69
C THR A 149 -3.40 -6.92 4.29
N VAL A 150 -3.76 -5.68 3.96
CA VAL A 150 -3.34 -4.99 2.73
C VAL A 150 -2.00 -4.30 2.96
N VAL A 151 -1.03 -4.61 2.11
CA VAL A 151 0.35 -4.10 2.19
C VAL A 151 0.66 -3.23 0.97
N THR A 152 1.01 -1.97 1.20
CA THR A 152 1.22 -0.96 0.15
C THR A 152 2.53 -0.17 0.29
N LEU A 153 3.04 0.39 -0.82
CA LEU A 153 4.12 1.37 -0.74
C LEU A 153 3.59 2.74 -0.33
N VAL A 154 2.43 3.12 -0.85
CA VAL A 154 1.87 4.43 -0.63
C VAL A 154 0.35 4.39 -0.62
N THR A 155 -0.24 5.19 0.27
CA THR A 155 -1.67 5.51 0.30
C THR A 155 -1.86 6.99 0.64
N CYS A 156 -3.11 7.44 0.77
CA CYS A 156 -3.52 8.81 1.05
C CYS A 156 -4.80 8.81 1.92
N PRO A 157 -5.24 9.96 2.46
CA PRO A 157 -6.44 10.06 3.29
C PRO A 157 -7.67 9.45 2.64
N GLU A 158 -7.91 9.72 1.36
CA GLU A 158 -9.08 9.26 0.63
C GLU A 158 -9.12 7.72 0.51
N GLY A 159 -7.95 7.12 0.25
CA GLY A 159 -7.80 5.66 0.18
C GLY A 159 -7.96 4.99 1.54
N ALA A 160 -7.28 5.51 2.56
CA ALA A 160 -7.30 4.95 3.91
C ALA A 160 -8.65 5.14 4.62
N ASP A 161 -9.25 6.33 4.53
CA ASP A 161 -10.59 6.58 5.09
C ASP A 161 -11.65 5.73 4.39
N GLY A 162 -11.52 5.54 3.07
CA GLY A 162 -12.39 4.65 2.31
C GLY A 162 -12.26 3.20 2.78
N PHE A 163 -11.02 2.75 3.00
CA PHE A 163 -10.72 1.42 3.51
C PHE A 163 -11.31 1.19 4.91
N CYS A 164 -11.01 2.07 5.87
CA CYS A 164 -11.52 1.95 7.24
C CYS A 164 -13.04 2.10 7.37
N LYS A 165 -13.72 2.69 6.37
CA LYS A 165 -15.20 2.75 6.35
C LYS A 165 -15.82 1.48 5.75
N ALA A 166 -15.08 0.76 4.92
CA ALA A 166 -15.56 -0.43 4.24
C ALA A 166 -15.25 -1.72 5.01
N PHE A 167 -14.13 -1.73 5.75
CA PHE A 167 -13.63 -2.88 6.49
C PHE A 167 -13.29 -2.44 7.91
N ASP A 168 -13.95 -3.07 8.89
CA ASP A 168 -13.82 -2.75 10.31
C ASP A 168 -12.60 -3.46 10.91
N ASP A 169 -12.31 -4.68 10.44
CA ASP A 169 -11.31 -5.57 11.05
C ASP A 169 -10.07 -5.79 10.17
N ALA A 170 -10.18 -5.57 8.85
CA ALA A 170 -9.05 -5.74 7.95
C ALA A 170 -7.97 -4.68 8.20
N ARG A 171 -6.71 -5.06 8.00
CA ARG A 171 -5.55 -4.22 8.32
C ARG A 171 -4.97 -3.57 7.06
N LEU A 172 -4.50 -2.33 7.20
CA LEU A 172 -3.77 -1.61 6.15
C LEU A 172 -2.38 -1.22 6.66
N VAL A 173 -1.34 -1.81 6.06
CA VAL A 173 0.06 -1.52 6.35
C VAL A 173 0.68 -0.83 5.14
N THR A 174 1.25 0.35 5.33
CA THR A 174 1.80 1.15 4.23
C THR A 174 3.18 1.73 4.57
N ALA A 175 4.05 1.82 3.58
CA ALA A 175 5.38 2.42 3.75
C ALA A 175 5.33 3.96 3.85
N SER A 176 4.29 4.58 3.30
CA SER A 176 4.14 6.02 3.23
C SER A 176 2.69 6.44 3.16
N PHE A 177 2.35 7.48 3.90
CA PHE A 177 1.04 8.12 3.88
C PHE A 177 1.17 9.52 3.28
N ASP A 178 0.62 9.71 2.09
CA ASP A 178 0.72 10.93 1.31
C ASP A 178 -0.46 11.88 1.54
N SER A 179 -0.42 13.06 0.92
CA SER A 179 -1.26 14.18 1.38
C SER A 179 -2.71 14.12 0.90
N ARG A 180 -2.96 13.68 -0.34
CA ARG A 180 -4.27 13.73 -1.01
C ARG A 180 -4.25 13.01 -2.35
N LEU A 181 -5.42 12.95 -3.00
CA LEU A 181 -5.54 12.75 -4.44
C LEU A 181 -5.58 14.09 -5.21
N ASN A 182 -5.12 14.08 -6.46
CA ASN A 182 -5.39 15.17 -7.40
C ASN A 182 -6.74 14.96 -8.12
N SER A 183 -7.10 15.88 -9.02
CA SER A 183 -8.34 15.84 -9.81
C SER A 183 -8.45 14.64 -10.76
N GLU A 184 -7.34 13.97 -11.06
CA GLU A 184 -7.27 12.77 -11.88
C GLU A 184 -7.28 11.48 -11.05
N GLY A 185 -7.31 11.57 -9.72
CA GLY A 185 -7.31 10.40 -8.83
C GLY A 185 -5.91 9.84 -8.54
N HIS A 186 -4.84 10.58 -8.85
CA HIS A 186 -3.46 10.19 -8.53
C HIS A 186 -3.05 10.67 -7.14
N ILE A 187 -2.31 9.84 -6.40
CA ILE A 187 -1.78 10.19 -5.07
C ILE A 187 -0.71 11.29 -5.21
N VAL A 188 -0.74 12.30 -4.33
CA VAL A 188 0.21 13.42 -4.30
C VAL A 188 0.92 13.53 -2.94
N PRO A 189 2.26 13.58 -2.89
CA PRO A 189 3.20 13.65 -4.03
C PRO A 189 3.37 12.35 -4.82
N GLY A 190 2.98 11.19 -4.27
CA GLY A 190 2.90 9.92 -4.97
C GLY A 190 4.22 9.38 -5.52
N ILE A 191 4.11 8.37 -6.37
CA ILE A 191 5.24 7.73 -7.06
C ILE A 191 5.03 7.67 -8.58
N GLY A 192 3.99 8.34 -9.12
CA GLY A 192 3.55 8.13 -10.50
C GLY A 192 3.00 6.71 -10.71
N SER A 193 2.84 6.27 -11.96
CA SER A 193 2.37 4.91 -12.26
C SER A 193 3.40 3.86 -11.82
N PHE A 194 3.13 3.14 -10.72
CA PHE A 194 4.04 2.11 -10.23
C PHE A 194 4.34 1.06 -11.30
N GLU A 195 3.32 0.50 -11.94
CA GLU A 195 3.50 -0.64 -12.86
C GLU A 195 4.29 -0.25 -14.11
N GLU A 196 4.04 0.93 -14.68
CA GLU A 196 4.82 1.43 -15.81
C GLU A 196 6.31 1.56 -15.44
N ARG A 197 6.58 2.18 -14.30
CA ARG A 197 7.96 2.36 -13.80
C ARG A 197 8.62 1.04 -13.44
N TYR A 198 7.86 0.13 -12.86
CA TYR A 198 8.31 -1.20 -12.44
C TYR A 198 8.67 -2.08 -13.64
N LEU A 199 8.00 -1.88 -14.78
CA LEU A 199 8.30 -2.50 -16.07
C LEU A 199 9.36 -1.75 -16.89
N GLY A 200 9.89 -0.64 -16.35
CA GLY A 200 10.97 0.13 -16.96
C GLY A 200 10.54 1.12 -18.03
N ALA A 201 9.26 1.50 -18.06
CA ALA A 201 8.81 2.62 -18.88
C ALA A 201 9.49 3.93 -18.42
N PRO A 202 9.87 4.81 -19.36
CA PRO A 202 10.43 6.11 -19.01
C PRO A 202 9.38 6.97 -18.30
N SER A 203 9.79 7.69 -17.26
CA SER A 203 8.96 8.70 -16.60
C SER A 203 9.38 10.08 -17.06
N SER A 204 8.41 10.99 -17.21
CA SER A 204 8.65 12.41 -17.48
C SER A 204 8.10 13.25 -16.35
N VAL A 205 8.78 14.37 -16.05
CA VAL A 205 8.18 15.41 -15.20
C VAL A 205 6.98 15.97 -15.94
N VAL A 206 5.83 15.95 -15.28
CA VAL A 206 4.62 16.62 -15.76
C VAL A 206 4.56 17.97 -15.07
N ASP A 207 4.35 19.05 -15.82
CA ASP A 207 4.14 20.37 -15.23
C ASP A 207 2.89 20.32 -14.35
N VAL A 208 3.08 20.43 -13.04
CA VAL A 208 1.98 20.30 -12.07
C VAL A 208 1.20 21.60 -12.03
N VAL A 209 -0.03 21.60 -12.54
CA VAL A 209 -1.02 22.65 -12.26
C VAL A 209 -1.71 22.28 -10.95
N ASP A 210 -1.08 22.61 -9.83
CA ASP A 210 -1.61 22.25 -8.51
C ASP A 210 -2.66 23.28 -8.04
N GLU A 211 -3.93 23.02 -8.34
CA GLU A 211 -5.05 23.90 -7.96
C GLU A 211 -5.15 24.11 -6.43
N ALA A 212 -4.65 23.18 -5.61
CA ALA A 212 -4.62 23.33 -4.15
C ALA A 212 -3.54 24.32 -3.69
N VAL A 213 -2.42 24.41 -4.42
CA VAL A 213 -1.38 25.42 -4.19
C VAL A 213 -1.86 26.79 -4.66
N GLU A 214 -2.64 26.86 -5.74
CA GLU A 214 -3.26 28.11 -6.18
C GLU A 214 -4.35 28.58 -5.21
N SER A 215 -5.26 27.71 -4.77
CA SER A 215 -6.32 28.06 -3.83
C SER A 215 -5.76 28.49 -2.46
N SER A 216 -4.72 27.82 -1.96
CA SER A 216 -4.04 28.24 -0.73
C SER A 216 -3.27 29.56 -0.89
N LYS A 217 -2.72 29.86 -2.07
CA LYS A 217 -2.13 31.18 -2.37
C LYS A 217 -3.20 32.27 -2.41
N GLU A 218 -4.34 32.01 -3.03
CA GLU A 218 -5.47 32.96 -3.08
C GLU A 218 -6.07 33.20 -1.69
N GLU A 219 -6.27 32.15 -0.89
CA GLU A 219 -6.78 32.26 0.48
C GLU A 219 -5.78 33.03 1.38
N ASN A 220 -4.49 32.77 1.25
CA ASN A 220 -3.44 33.52 1.95
C ASN A 220 -3.37 34.98 1.49
N ALA A 221 -3.54 35.25 0.18
CA ALA A 221 -3.62 36.61 -0.35
C ALA A 221 -4.87 37.35 0.14
N LEU A 222 -6.00 36.65 0.28
CA LEU A 222 -7.24 37.20 0.84
C LEU A 222 -7.08 37.52 2.33
N LYS A 223 -6.51 36.59 3.11
CA LYS A 223 -6.17 36.82 4.54
C LYS A 223 -5.24 38.02 4.71
N ALA A 224 -4.22 38.15 3.86
CA ALA A 224 -3.31 39.30 3.90
C ALA A 224 -4.03 40.64 3.57
N LYS A 225 -4.93 40.66 2.58
CA LYS A 225 -5.76 41.84 2.25
C LYS A 225 -6.71 42.22 3.39
N ILE A 226 -7.32 41.24 4.05
CA ILE A 226 -8.21 41.48 5.20
C ILE A 226 -7.41 42.07 6.36
N THR A 227 -6.27 41.47 6.71
CA THR A 227 -5.40 41.95 7.81
C THR A 227 -4.89 43.37 7.55
N SER A 228 -4.50 43.71 6.32
CA SER A 228 -4.06 45.08 6.00
C SER A 228 -5.20 46.09 6.12
N LYS A 229 -6.41 45.73 5.65
CA LYS A 229 -7.60 46.58 5.73
C LYS A 229 -8.02 46.84 7.18
N ILE A 230 -7.98 45.81 8.03
CA ILE A 230 -8.26 45.95 9.47
C ILE A 230 -7.22 46.86 10.14
N SER A 231 -5.92 46.68 9.85
CA SER A 231 -4.87 47.54 10.42
C SER A 231 -4.99 49.02 10.02
N SER A 232 -5.59 49.32 8.86
CA SER A 232 -5.82 50.69 8.41
C SER A 232 -6.93 51.41 9.17
N TRP A 233 -7.88 50.67 9.76
CA TRP A 233 -8.93 51.24 10.61
C TRP A 233 -8.42 51.68 11.99
N PHE A 234 -7.34 51.07 12.47
CA PHE A 234 -6.73 51.38 13.77
C PHE A 234 -5.58 52.41 13.70
N LYS A 235 -5.31 52.99 12.52
CA LYS A 235 -4.27 54.02 12.31
C LYS A 235 -4.82 55.44 12.08
N LYS A 236 -6.11 55.67 12.35
CA LYS A 236 -6.69 57.02 12.42
C LYS A 236 -6.89 57.41 13.88
N ASP A 237 -5.84 57.97 14.47
CA ASP A 237 -5.88 58.97 15.53
C ASP A 237 -4.65 59.89 15.35
#